data_AF-W2VSK8-F1
#
_entry.id   AF-W2VSK8-F1
#
_cell.length_a   1.000
_cell.length_b   1.000
_cell.length_c   1.000
_cell.angle_alpha   90.00
_cell.angle_beta   90.00
_cell.angle_gamma   90.00
#
_symmetry.space_group_name_H-M   'P 1'
#
loop_
_entity.id
_entity.type
_entity.pdbx_description
1 polymer ?
#
loop_
_entity_poly.entity_id
_entity_poly.type
_entity_poly.pdbx_seq_one_letter_code
_entity_poly.pdbx_strand_id
1 'polypeptide(L)'
;VWLRTRCAQRIRNSIPWVKGLHFCIGKRKTRQPEAPFINDTKSLTTSSETVDKLRQDLCLTTQKQLKIVQLIRNEIPDCKDYDARNVLHDTTELLKRRISQTQTILEGTFDLSVQLDKKRRLKKQNQ
;
A
#
# COMPACT_ATOMS: atom_id res chain seq x y z
N VAL A 1 5.10 -25.25 -23.37
CA VAL A 1 6.20 -24.75 -22.50
C VAL A 1 6.72 -23.36 -22.91
N TRP A 2 6.76 -23.01 -24.19
CA TRP A 2 7.31 -21.72 -24.69
C TRP A 2 6.47 -20.44 -24.50
N LEU A 3 5.18 -20.54 -24.14
CA LEU A 3 4.29 -19.36 -24.02
C LEU A 3 4.13 -18.84 -22.58
N ARG A 4 4.53 -19.62 -21.56
CA ARG A 4 4.49 -19.20 -20.14
C ARG A 4 5.51 -18.10 -19.82
N THR A 5 6.54 -17.94 -20.65
CA THR A 5 7.62 -16.95 -20.43
C THR A 5 7.25 -15.54 -20.87
N ARG A 6 6.37 -15.33 -21.87
CA ARG A 6 6.12 -13.97 -22.41
C ARG A 6 5.28 -13.07 -21.50
N CYS A 7 4.19 -13.55 -20.91
CA CYS A 7 3.38 -12.76 -19.96
C CYS A 7 4.19 -12.42 -18.69
N ALA A 8 4.92 -13.41 -18.15
CA ALA A 8 5.79 -13.20 -17.00
C ALA A 8 6.97 -12.25 -17.27
N GLN A 9 7.44 -12.15 -18.53
CA GLN A 9 8.50 -11.21 -18.90
C GLN A 9 8.00 -9.77 -19.03
N ARG A 10 6.78 -9.56 -19.53
CA ARG A 10 6.21 -8.22 -19.75
C ARG A 10 5.87 -7.52 -18.43
N ILE A 11 5.34 -8.25 -17.46
CA ILE A 11 5.07 -7.73 -16.10
C ILE A 11 6.39 -7.39 -15.37
N ARG A 12 7.42 -8.26 -15.50
CA ARG A 12 8.75 -8.01 -14.93
C ARG A 12 9.47 -6.79 -15.51
N ASN A 13 9.27 -6.50 -16.80
CA ASN A 13 9.91 -5.35 -17.45
C ASN A 13 9.19 -4.02 -17.21
N SER A 14 7.94 -4.05 -16.73
CA SER A 14 7.14 -2.85 -16.47
C SER A 14 7.28 -2.33 -15.04
N ILE A 15 7.87 -3.11 -14.13
CA ILE A 15 8.00 -2.77 -12.71
C ILE A 15 9.48 -2.87 -12.31
N PRO A 16 10.21 -1.74 -12.17
CA PRO A 16 11.67 -1.73 -11.95
C PRO A 16 12.17 -2.53 -10.74
N TRP A 17 11.30 -2.82 -9.77
CA TRP A 17 11.62 -3.50 -8.52
C TRP A 17 11.46 -5.03 -8.55
N VAL A 18 10.87 -5.61 -9.60
CA VAL A 18 10.58 -7.07 -9.64
C VAL A 18 11.80 -7.90 -10.11
N LYS A 19 12.91 -7.25 -10.49
CA LYS A 19 14.15 -7.91 -10.92
C LYS A 19 14.89 -8.67 -9.81
N GLY A 20 14.42 -8.64 -8.56
CA GLY A 20 15.12 -9.21 -7.41
C GLY A 20 14.52 -10.49 -6.79
N LEU A 21 13.38 -11.02 -7.26
CA LEU A 21 12.79 -12.20 -6.63
C LEU A 21 13.41 -13.51 -7.15
N HIS A 22 14.57 -13.85 -6.59
CA HIS A 22 15.10 -15.22 -6.61
C HIS A 22 14.24 -16.07 -5.65
N PHE A 23 13.56 -17.08 -6.20
CA PHE A 23 12.75 -18.02 -5.43
C PHE A 23 13.67 -18.94 -4.61
N CYS A 24 13.94 -18.57 -3.37
CA CYS A 24 14.75 -19.37 -2.45
C CYS A 24 13.83 -20.22 -1.55
N ILE A 25 13.71 -21.51 -1.87
CA ILE A 25 13.32 -22.54 -0.88
C ILE A 25 14.55 -22.76 0.01
N GLY A 26 14.70 -21.88 1.00
CA GLY A 26 15.71 -21.97 2.06
C GLY A 26 15.01 -22.03 3.40
N LYS A 27 15.48 -22.91 4.29
CA LYS A 27 14.96 -23.12 5.65
C LYS A 27 14.66 -21.77 6.33
N ARG A 28 13.39 -21.54 6.70
CA ARG A 28 12.95 -20.32 7.39
C ARG A 28 13.61 -20.26 8.75
N LYS A 29 14.68 -19.47 8.87
CA LYS A 29 15.10 -18.94 10.17
C LYS A 29 14.04 -17.92 10.54
N THR A 30 13.23 -18.19 11.56
CA THR A 30 12.34 -17.20 12.16
C THR A 30 13.23 -16.05 12.61
N ARG A 31 13.29 -14.96 11.83
CA ARG A 31 13.93 -13.74 12.30
C ARG A 31 13.16 -13.32 13.54
N GLN A 32 13.88 -13.15 14.66
CA GLN A 32 13.33 -12.42 15.80
C GLN A 32 12.74 -11.12 15.27
N PRO A 33 11.56 -10.68 15.75
CA PRO A 33 10.97 -9.43 15.28
C PRO A 33 12.04 -8.35 15.41
N GLU A 34 12.46 -7.81 14.26
CA GLU A 34 13.31 -6.62 14.21
C GLU A 34 12.64 -5.59 15.12
N ALA A 35 13.48 -4.95 15.94
CA ALA A 35 13.12 -4.18 17.13
C ALA A 35 11.70 -3.58 17.11
N PRO A 36 10.97 -3.60 18.24
CA PRO A 36 9.69 -2.91 18.36
C PRO A 36 9.81 -1.53 17.72
N PHE A 37 8.82 -1.13 16.94
CA PHE A 37 8.80 0.18 16.30
C PHE A 37 8.81 1.26 17.39
N ILE A 38 10.00 1.72 17.80
CA ILE A 38 10.25 2.74 18.84
C ILE A 38 10.31 4.12 18.17
N ASN A 39 9.40 4.41 17.25
CA ASN A 39 9.26 5.77 16.73
C ASN A 39 7.98 6.36 17.29
N ASP A 40 8.10 7.45 18.06
CA ASP A 40 6.95 8.17 18.58
C ASP A 40 6.19 8.81 17.42
N THR A 41 5.07 8.21 17.07
CA THR A 41 4.20 8.64 15.96
C THR A 41 3.56 9.99 16.23
N LYS A 42 3.56 10.48 17.48
CA LYS A 42 3.05 11.81 17.84
C LYS A 42 3.79 12.92 17.11
N SER A 43 5.10 12.74 16.84
CA SER A 43 5.95 13.70 16.13
C SER A 43 5.50 13.97 14.69
N LEU A 44 4.79 13.03 14.06
CA LEU A 44 4.25 13.17 12.71
C LEU A 44 3.04 14.12 12.67
N THR A 45 2.37 14.28 13.82
CA THR A 45 1.13 15.08 13.97
C THR A 45 1.35 16.43 14.67
N THR A 46 2.59 16.77 15.00
CA THR A 46 2.92 17.98 15.77
C THR A 46 2.80 19.27 14.97
N SER A 47 2.96 19.22 13.64
CA SER A 47 2.83 20.39 12.77
C SER A 47 1.80 20.14 11.68
N SER A 48 1.01 21.16 11.33
CA SER A 48 0.00 21.03 10.27
C SER A 48 0.64 20.70 8.92
N GLU A 49 1.77 21.32 8.60
CA GLU A 49 2.42 21.14 7.31
C GLU A 49 2.94 19.71 7.10
N THR A 50 3.46 19.06 8.16
CA THR A 50 3.88 17.66 8.09
C THR A 50 2.68 16.72 7.93
N VAL A 51 1.57 17.02 8.59
CA VAL A 51 0.31 16.26 8.46
C VAL A 51 -0.25 16.35 7.04
N ASP A 52 -0.22 17.53 6.43
CA ASP A 52 -0.72 17.75 5.07
C ASP A 52 0.15 17.01 4.03
N LYS A 53 1.49 17.06 4.17
CA LYS A 53 2.42 16.28 3.32
C LYS A 53 2.21 14.78 3.47
N LEU A 54 2.10 14.29 4.71
CA LEU A 54 1.82 12.87 4.98
C LEU A 54 0.48 12.43 4.36
N ARG A 55 -0.58 13.24 4.50
CA ARG A 55 -1.88 12.97 3.86
C ARG A 55 -1.74 12.85 2.35
N GLN A 56 -0.98 13.74 1.72
CA GLN A 56 -0.74 13.71 0.28
C GLN A 56 0.04 12.45 -0.15
N ASP A 57 1.14 12.12 0.54
CA ASP A 57 1.98 10.96 0.23
C ASP A 57 1.22 9.64 0.38
N LEU A 58 0.39 9.52 1.42
CA LEU A 58 -0.47 8.36 1.66
C LEU A 58 -1.58 8.24 0.62
N CYS A 59 -2.18 9.36 0.20
CA CYS A 59 -3.14 9.39 -0.91
C CYS A 59 -2.48 8.89 -2.22
N LEU A 60 -1.31 9.43 -2.56
CA LEU A 60 -0.56 9.02 -3.76
C LEU A 60 -0.16 7.55 -3.72
N THR A 61 0.24 7.04 -2.55
CA THR A 61 0.60 5.64 -2.35
C THR A 61 -0.60 4.72 -2.57
N THR A 62 -1.73 5.05 -1.96
CA THR A 62 -3.01 4.31 -2.13
C THR A 62 -3.44 4.28 -3.60
N GLN A 63 -3.35 5.42 -4.30
CA GLN A 63 -3.65 5.50 -5.73
C GLN A 63 -2.71 4.63 -6.59
N LYS A 64 -1.41 4.63 -6.30
CA LYS A 64 -0.43 3.79 -7.01
C LYS A 64 -0.74 2.30 -6.82
N GLN A 65 -1.04 1.89 -5.58
CA GLN A 65 -1.43 0.52 -5.28
C GLN A 65 -2.70 0.11 -6.03
N LEU A 66 -3.70 0.99 -6.08
CA LEU A 66 -4.94 0.73 -6.83
C LEU A 66 -4.67 0.56 -8.34
N LYS A 67 -3.81 1.41 -8.93
CA LYS A 67 -3.40 1.28 -10.33
C LYS A 67 -2.72 -0.06 -10.61
N ILE A 68 -1.84 -0.52 -9.71
CA ILE A 68 -1.19 -1.84 -9.84
C ILE A 68 -2.24 -2.95 -9.82
N VAL A 69 -3.20 -2.90 -8.90
CA VAL A 69 -4.29 -3.89 -8.83
C VAL A 69 -5.14 -3.88 -10.11
N GLN A 70 -5.43 -2.71 -10.68
CA GLN A 70 -6.13 -2.60 -11.95
C GLN A 70 -5.34 -3.20 -13.11
N LEU A 71 -4.03 -2.93 -13.19
CA LEU A 71 -3.16 -3.54 -14.21
C LEU A 71 -3.16 -5.07 -14.10
N ILE A 72 -3.08 -5.62 -12.89
CA ILE A 72 -3.18 -7.07 -12.68
C ILE A 72 -4.55 -7.59 -13.17
N ARG A 73 -5.64 -6.89 -12.85
CA ARG A 73 -7.00 -7.29 -13.24
C ARG A 73 -7.17 -7.34 -14.76
N ASN A 74 -6.56 -6.41 -15.48
CA ASN A 74 -6.63 -6.34 -16.95
C ASN A 74 -5.94 -7.55 -17.62
N GLU A 75 -4.95 -8.17 -16.96
CA GLU A 75 -4.23 -9.34 -17.48
C GLU A 75 -4.93 -10.67 -17.16
N ILE A 76 -5.95 -10.68 -16.29
CA ILE A 76 -6.74 -11.88 -15.93
C ILE A 76 -7.41 -12.56 -17.13
N PRO A 77 -8.15 -11.86 -18.02
CA PRO A 77 -8.81 -12.50 -19.16
C PRO A 77 -7.83 -13.16 -20.15
N ASP A 78 -6.62 -12.61 -20.28
CA ASP A 78 -5.56 -13.16 -21.15
C ASP A 78 -4.83 -14.36 -20.54
N CYS A 79 -5.05 -14.64 -19.25
CA CYS A 79 -4.40 -15.74 -18.54
C CYS A 79 -5.01 -17.09 -18.93
N LYS A 80 -4.24 -17.95 -19.60
CA LYS A 80 -4.69 -19.28 -20.07
C LYS A 80 -4.92 -20.31 -18.95
N ASP A 81 -4.36 -20.06 -17.77
CA ASP A 81 -4.38 -20.98 -16.63
C ASP A 81 -5.60 -20.63 -15.74
N TYR A 82 -6.59 -21.53 -15.70
CA TYR A 82 -7.87 -21.29 -15.01
C TYR A 82 -7.71 -21.15 -13.49
N ASP A 83 -6.89 -21.99 -12.87
CA ASP A 83 -6.67 -21.94 -11.43
C ASP A 83 -5.94 -20.65 -11.03
N ALA A 84 -4.92 -20.26 -11.80
CA ALA A 84 -4.23 -19.00 -11.60
C ALA A 84 -5.17 -17.80 -11.78
N ARG A 85 -6.10 -17.87 -12.74
CA ARG A 85 -7.11 -16.83 -12.98
C ARG A 85 -8.02 -16.62 -11.77
N ASN A 86 -8.51 -17.69 -11.17
CA ASN A 86 -9.37 -17.63 -9.98
C ASN A 86 -8.63 -17.06 -8.78
N VAL A 87 -7.41 -17.55 -8.52
CA VAL A 87 -6.58 -17.03 -7.41
C VAL A 87 -6.27 -15.55 -7.59
N LEU A 88 -5.93 -15.11 -8.82
CA LEU A 88 -5.68 -13.70 -9.12
C LEU A 88 -6.93 -12.84 -8.97
N HIS A 89 -8.09 -13.35 -9.39
CA HIS A 89 -9.36 -12.66 -9.20
C HIS A 89 -9.64 -12.41 -7.71
N ASP A 90 -9.59 -13.46 -6.89
CA ASP A 90 -9.85 -13.35 -5.45
C ASP A 90 -8.83 -12.46 -4.74
N THR A 91 -7.55 -12.59 -5.11
CA THR A 91 -6.47 -11.78 -4.54
C THR A 91 -6.66 -10.30 -4.88
N THR A 92 -7.01 -9.98 -6.14
CA THR A 92 -7.21 -8.58 -6.55
C THR A 92 -8.45 -7.95 -5.90
N GLU A 93 -9.53 -8.71 -5.71
CA GLU A 93 -10.71 -8.26 -4.95
C GLU A 93 -10.36 -7.98 -3.48
N LEU A 94 -9.62 -8.87 -2.82
CA LEU A 94 -9.16 -8.68 -1.44
C LEU A 94 -8.26 -7.44 -1.32
N LEU A 95 -7.33 -7.25 -2.25
CA LEU A 95 -6.45 -6.08 -2.27
C LEU A 95 -7.24 -4.79 -2.46
N LYS A 96 -8.22 -4.76 -3.37
CA LYS A 96 -9.09 -3.60 -3.57
C LYS A 96 -9.84 -3.21 -2.29
N ARG A 97 -10.40 -4.20 -1.58
CA ARG A 97 -11.09 -3.96 -0.30
C ARG A 97 -10.15 -3.41 0.76
N ARG A 98 -8.96 -3.99 0.93
CA ARG A 98 -7.97 -3.51 1.90
C ARG A 98 -7.49 -2.09 1.61
N ILE A 99 -7.20 -1.78 0.34
CA ILE A 99 -6.80 -0.44 -0.09
C ILE A 99 -7.90 0.58 0.24
N SER A 100 -9.16 0.24 -0.04
CA SER A 100 -10.30 1.11 0.31
C SER A 100 -10.42 1.31 1.82
N GLN A 101 -10.30 0.25 2.62
CA GLN A 101 -10.34 0.35 4.08
C GLN A 101 -9.20 1.22 4.63
N THR A 102 -7.99 1.01 4.13
CA THR A 102 -6.83 1.82 4.50
C THR A 102 -7.06 3.29 4.17
N GLN A 103 -7.61 3.60 2.99
CA GLN A 103 -7.94 4.97 2.62
C GLN A 103 -8.95 5.61 3.60
N THR A 104 -10.02 4.91 3.95
CA THR A 104 -11.03 5.41 4.89
C THR A 104 -10.44 5.68 6.29
N ILE A 105 -9.62 4.76 6.80
CA ILE A 105 -8.97 4.92 8.11
C ILE A 105 -8.01 6.12 8.08
N LEU A 106 -7.25 6.28 7.01
CA LEU A 106 -6.30 7.38 6.87
C LEU A 106 -7.01 8.74 6.79
N GLU A 107 -8.03 8.88 5.95
CA GLU A 107 -8.82 10.12 5.87
C GLU A 107 -9.42 10.49 7.23
N GLY A 108 -10.03 9.52 7.93
CA GLY A 108 -10.63 9.77 9.25
C GLY A 108 -9.61 10.15 10.34
N THR A 109 -8.45 9.49 10.38
CA THR A 109 -7.41 9.76 11.39
C THR A 109 -6.72 11.11 11.19
N PHE A 110 -6.45 11.49 9.94
CA PHE A 110 -5.88 12.80 9.64
C PHE A 110 -6.89 13.93 9.85
N ASP A 111 -8.15 13.77 9.44
CA ASP A 111 -9.17 14.79 9.64
C ASP A 111 -9.39 15.06 11.14
N LEU A 112 -9.37 14.02 11.98
CA LEU A 112 -9.40 14.17 13.44
C LEU A 112 -8.18 14.94 13.96
N SER A 113 -6.99 14.59 13.48
CA SER A 113 -5.73 15.24 13.90
C SER A 113 -5.72 16.73 13.57
N VAL A 114 -6.20 17.10 12.37
CA VAL A 114 -6.36 18.49 11.93
C VAL A 114 -7.39 19.23 12.80
N GLN A 115 -8.52 18.61 13.11
CA GLN A 115 -9.53 19.21 14.01
C GLN A 115 -8.96 19.47 15.41
N LEU A 116 -8.18 18.54 15.96
CA LEU A 116 -7.54 18.69 17.26
C LEU A 116 -6.49 19.79 17.27
N ASP A 117 -5.71 19.95 16.18
CA ASP A 117 -4.76 21.07 16.06
C ASP A 117 -5.49 22.43 16.03
N LYS A 118 -6.55 22.54 15.23
CA LYS A 118 -7.39 23.76 15.18
C LYS A 118 -7.93 24.13 16.56
N LYS A 119 -8.48 23.15 17.31
CA LYS A 119 -8.96 23.38 18.69
C LYS A 119 -7.85 23.85 19.63
N ARG A 120 -6.63 23.29 19.50
CA ARG A 120 -5.47 23.70 20.32
C ARG A 120 -5.04 25.14 20.03
N ARG A 121 -5.04 25.58 18.76
CA ARG A 121 -4.69 26.96 18.38
C ARG A 121 -5.70 27.98 18.88
N LEU A 122 -7.00 27.68 18.75
CA LEU A 122 -8.07 28.55 19.25
C LEU A 122 -7.99 28.76 20.78
N LYS A 123 -7.68 27.70 21.54
CA LYS A 123 -7.48 27.82 22.99
C LYS A 123 -6.29 28.71 23.35
N LYS A 124 -5.22 28.69 22.57
CA LYS A 124 -4.03 29.55 22.78
C LYS A 124 -4.27 31.02 22.42
N GLN A 125 -5.24 31.33 21.58
CA GLN A 125 -5.58 32.72 21.21
C GLN A 125 -6.55 33.38 22.19
N ASN A 126 -7.34 32.58 22.92
CA ASN A 126 -8.32 33.05 23.91
C ASN A 126 -7.76 33.13 25.34
N GLN A 127 -6.44 33.07 25.49
CA GLN A 127 -5.72 33.05 26.76
C GLN A 127 -4.67 34.16 26.74
#